data_AF-A0A1J5RM09-F1
#
_entry.id   AF-A0A1J5RM09-F1
#
_cell.length_a   1.000
_cell.length_b   1.000
_cell.length_c   1.000
_cell.angle_alpha   90.00
_cell.angle_beta   90.00
_cell.angle_gamma   90.00
#
_symmetry.space_group_name_H-M   'P 1'
#
loop_
_entity.id
_entity.type
_entity.pdbx_description
1 polymer ?
#
loop_
_entity_poly.entity_id
_entity_poly.type
_entity_poly.pdbx_seq_one_letter_code
_entity_poly.pdbx_strand_id
1 'polypeptide(L)'
;MMIVRVLLLALLTTCAGPIASAFDAVGQVRLARERVGAKTWSREVLLELREATDVFPREVAALVFEYQGILWLYTPYDGTRSLALLLAGARPDRVNLAGIIRPQISTVVAVHALADDGRPERGGHLRQGCFIDSLAALRREIATGAGIRRAALLCYYTLGDGMKGAHTVAFVETATDRFVIDASRSAAPIEVAEGRTRSARSLAAAVAPWGQVTSARWLPVIEDGERVPAAVGVAECDGR
;
A
#
# COMPACT_ATOMS: atom_id res chain seq x y z
N MET A 1 62.51 3.58 -45.32
CA MET A 1 62.61 4.09 -43.94
C MET A 1 61.23 3.99 -43.30
N MET A 2 61.17 3.21 -42.23
CA MET A 2 59.98 2.57 -41.66
C MET A 2 59.27 3.42 -40.60
N ILE A 3 57.93 3.42 -40.68
CA ILE A 3 56.97 3.17 -39.59
C ILE A 3 57.10 4.04 -38.33
N VAL A 4 56.38 5.18 -38.32
CA VAL A 4 55.92 5.86 -37.11
C VAL A 4 54.39 5.84 -37.12
N ARG A 5 53.81 4.79 -36.53
CA ARG A 5 52.37 4.69 -36.19
C ARG A 5 52.28 3.98 -34.84
N VAL A 6 52.74 4.66 -33.81
CA VAL A 6 52.62 4.19 -32.42
C VAL A 6 51.26 4.64 -31.90
N LEU A 7 50.37 3.65 -31.81
CA LEU A 7 49.27 3.50 -30.86
C LEU A 7 48.77 4.75 -30.13
N LEU A 8 47.69 5.33 -30.66
CA LEU A 8 46.76 6.18 -29.91
C LEU A 8 45.41 5.43 -29.78
N LEU A 9 45.43 4.25 -29.17
CA LEU A 9 44.27 3.35 -29.13
C LEU A 9 44.17 2.58 -27.81
N ALA A 10 44.19 3.27 -26.67
CA ALA A 10 43.91 2.64 -25.39
C ALA A 10 43.62 3.68 -24.29
N LEU A 11 42.49 4.38 -24.36
CA LEU A 11 41.83 4.93 -23.15
C LEU A 11 40.43 5.50 -23.42
N LEU A 12 39.58 4.75 -24.14
CA LEU A 12 38.13 4.93 -24.06
C LEU A 12 37.59 3.90 -23.06
N THR A 13 38.02 4.03 -21.80
CA THR A 13 37.32 3.48 -20.65
C THR A 13 36.00 4.22 -20.57
N THR A 14 35.02 3.77 -21.33
CA THR A 14 33.62 4.11 -21.13
C THR A 14 33.27 3.71 -19.71
N CYS A 15 33.30 4.68 -18.80
CA CYS A 15 32.59 4.63 -17.54
C CYS A 15 31.09 4.57 -17.88
N ALA A 16 30.63 3.42 -18.37
CA ALA A 16 29.24 3.02 -18.25
C ALA A 16 29.02 2.80 -16.76
N GLY A 17 28.86 3.90 -16.02
CA GLY A 17 28.32 3.83 -14.68
C GLY A 17 27.01 3.04 -14.75
N PRO A 18 26.69 2.24 -13.72
CA PRO A 18 25.39 1.60 -13.67
C PRO A 18 24.34 2.69 -13.88
N ILE A 19 23.56 2.57 -14.95
CA ILE A 19 22.37 3.39 -15.16
C ILE A 19 21.48 3.00 -13.98
N ALA A 20 21.52 3.80 -12.91
CA ALA A 20 20.57 3.68 -11.82
C ALA A 20 19.20 3.81 -12.49
N SER A 21 18.50 2.68 -12.62
CA SER A 21 17.18 2.65 -13.24
C SER A 21 16.33 3.67 -12.48
N ALA A 22 15.90 4.73 -13.17
CA ALA A 22 15.03 5.73 -12.58
C ALA A 22 13.84 5.00 -11.97
N PHE A 23 13.57 5.27 -10.70
CA PHE A 23 12.46 4.65 -9.99
C PHE A 23 11.15 5.03 -10.68
N ASP A 24 10.44 4.05 -11.25
CA ASP A 24 9.18 4.29 -11.95
C ASP A 24 8.00 4.44 -10.97
N ALA A 25 7.87 5.64 -10.39
CA ALA A 25 6.78 5.96 -9.48
C ALA A 25 5.39 5.87 -10.16
N VAL A 26 5.31 6.19 -11.46
CA VAL A 26 4.05 6.16 -12.22
C VAL A 26 3.61 4.72 -12.47
N GLY A 27 4.52 3.84 -12.89
CA GLY A 27 4.26 2.41 -13.02
C GLY A 27 3.77 1.77 -11.72
N GLN A 28 4.36 2.14 -10.58
CA GLN A 28 3.92 1.68 -9.26
C GLN A 28 2.48 2.12 -8.92
N VAL A 29 2.13 3.37 -9.22
CA VAL A 29 0.76 3.91 -9.01
C VAL A 29 -0.27 3.18 -9.88
N ARG A 30 0.08 2.88 -11.13
CA ARG A 30 -0.81 2.14 -12.04
C ARG A 30 -0.97 0.69 -11.63
N LEU A 31 0.12 0.02 -11.25
CA LEU A 31 0.06 -1.33 -10.69
C LEU A 31 -0.80 -1.37 -9.43
N ALA A 32 -0.71 -0.32 -8.59
CA ALA A 32 -1.53 -0.20 -7.41
C ALA A 32 -3.02 -0.05 -7.75
N ARG A 33 -3.36 0.74 -8.78
CA ARG A 33 -4.74 0.87 -9.27
C ARG A 33 -5.29 -0.46 -9.75
N GLU A 34 -4.51 -1.23 -10.52
CA GLU A 34 -4.92 -2.55 -10.99
C GLU A 34 -5.23 -3.49 -9.82
N ARG A 35 -4.36 -3.51 -8.79
CA ARG A 35 -4.54 -4.35 -7.60
C ARG A 35 -5.70 -3.93 -6.71
N VAL A 36 -5.94 -2.63 -6.61
CA VAL A 36 -7.14 -2.09 -5.96
C VAL A 36 -8.42 -2.49 -6.73
N GLY A 37 -8.32 -2.87 -8.00
CA GLY A 37 -9.38 -3.53 -8.75
C GLY A 37 -10.45 -2.59 -9.29
N ALA A 38 -11.01 -2.96 -10.46
CA ALA A 38 -11.91 -2.11 -11.24
C ALA A 38 -13.23 -1.73 -10.54
N LYS A 39 -13.68 -2.53 -9.55
CA LYS A 39 -14.88 -2.23 -8.75
C LYS A 39 -14.65 -1.13 -7.72
N THR A 40 -13.39 -0.84 -7.38
CA THR A 40 -13.05 0.16 -6.37
C THR A 40 -12.89 1.53 -7.04
N TRP A 41 -13.59 2.54 -6.51
CA TRP A 41 -13.35 3.91 -6.97
C TRP A 41 -11.88 4.29 -6.69
N SER A 42 -11.19 4.77 -7.71
CA SER A 42 -9.80 5.20 -7.62
C SER A 42 -9.49 6.30 -8.64
N ARG A 43 -8.48 7.11 -8.33
CA ARG A 43 -7.96 8.18 -9.19
C ARG A 43 -6.45 8.31 -8.99
N GLU A 44 -5.73 8.28 -10.09
CA GLU A 44 -4.29 8.58 -10.14
C GLU A 44 -4.12 10.11 -10.13
N VAL A 45 -3.22 10.60 -9.29
CA VAL A 45 -2.96 12.03 -9.13
C VAL A 45 -1.46 12.29 -9.12
N LEU A 46 -1.08 13.52 -9.51
CA LEU A 46 0.25 14.06 -9.30
C LEU A 46 0.17 15.11 -8.19
N LEU A 47 0.94 14.89 -7.12
CA LEU A 47 1.05 15.82 -6.00
C LEU A 47 2.24 16.74 -6.26
N GLU A 48 2.01 18.05 -6.34
CA GLU A 48 3.10 19.02 -6.36
C GLU A 48 3.44 19.40 -4.91
N LEU A 49 4.67 19.15 -4.51
CA LEU A 49 5.22 19.57 -3.23
C LEU A 49 5.81 20.97 -3.34
N ARG A 50 5.76 21.72 -2.23
CA ARG A 50 6.37 23.04 -2.10
C ARG A 50 7.85 23.01 -2.48
N GLU A 51 8.55 21.99 -1.99
CA GLU A 51 9.99 21.78 -2.17
C GLU A 51 10.26 20.27 -2.31
N ALA A 52 11.30 19.92 -3.05
CA ALA A 52 11.82 18.55 -3.06
C ALA A 52 12.60 18.28 -1.77
N THR A 53 12.67 17.00 -1.40
CA THR A 53 13.46 16.51 -0.26
C THR A 53 14.32 15.34 -0.71
N ASP A 54 15.21 14.84 0.16
CA ASP A 54 16.03 13.66 -0.15
C ASP A 54 15.19 12.40 -0.41
N VAL A 55 13.95 12.36 0.11
CA VAL A 55 13.03 11.21 -0.01
C VAL A 55 12.00 11.42 -1.13
N PHE A 56 11.45 12.63 -1.22
CA PHE A 56 10.35 12.95 -2.13
C PHE A 56 10.80 13.95 -3.21
N PRO A 57 10.65 13.62 -4.50
CA PRO A 57 10.80 14.61 -5.57
C PRO A 57 9.72 15.70 -5.45
N ARG A 58 9.91 16.80 -6.19
CA ARG A 58 8.93 17.91 -6.21
C ARG A 58 7.55 17.46 -6.70
N GLU A 59 7.50 16.50 -7.61
CA GLU A 59 6.25 15.94 -8.14
C GLU A 59 6.16 14.47 -7.75
N VAL A 60 5.11 14.09 -7.01
CA VAL A 60 4.92 12.74 -6.48
C VAL A 60 3.67 12.13 -7.09
N ALA A 61 3.83 11.05 -7.87
CA ALA A 61 2.70 10.26 -8.33
C ALA A 61 2.06 9.53 -7.15
N ALA A 62 0.72 9.53 -7.10
CA ALA A 62 -0.04 8.88 -6.05
C ALA A 62 -1.34 8.25 -6.57
N LEU A 63 -1.86 7.28 -5.83
CA LEU A 63 -3.18 6.71 -6.03
C LEU A 63 -4.09 7.13 -4.89
N VAL A 64 -5.22 7.75 -5.21
CA VAL A 64 -6.33 7.92 -4.25
C VAL A 64 -7.37 6.85 -4.54
N PHE A 65 -7.85 6.14 -3.53
CA PHE A 65 -8.91 5.15 -3.70
C PHE A 65 -9.83 5.09 -2.48
N GLU A 66 -11.05 4.59 -2.69
CA GLU A 66 -12.02 4.43 -1.60
C GLU A 66 -12.04 2.98 -1.10
N TYR A 67 -11.95 2.81 0.21
CA TYR A 67 -12.20 1.53 0.84
C TYR A 67 -12.91 1.75 2.17
N GLN A 68 -14.03 1.05 2.39
CA GLN A 68 -14.86 1.19 3.59
C GLN A 68 -15.38 2.62 3.82
N GLY A 69 -15.71 3.34 2.75
CA GLY A 69 -16.16 4.73 2.82
C GLY A 69 -15.09 5.72 3.30
N ILE A 70 -13.83 5.28 3.35
CA ILE A 70 -12.66 6.10 3.67
C ILE A 70 -11.84 6.28 2.40
N LEU A 71 -11.38 7.50 2.15
CA LEU A 71 -10.38 7.75 1.11
C LEU A 71 -8.98 7.43 1.63
N TRP A 72 -8.24 6.69 0.83
CA TRP A 72 -6.87 6.29 1.09
C TRP A 72 -5.98 6.90 0.02
N LEU A 73 -4.81 7.39 0.43
CA LEU A 73 -3.74 7.84 -0.43
C LEU A 73 -2.60 6.84 -0.35
N TYR A 74 -2.19 6.31 -1.50
CA TYR A 74 -0.98 5.52 -1.65
C TYR A 74 0.06 6.32 -2.42
N THR A 75 1.28 6.41 -1.88
CA THR A 75 2.46 6.77 -2.67
C THR A 75 3.49 5.64 -2.56
N PRO A 76 4.33 5.45 -3.59
CA PRO A 76 5.39 4.45 -3.52
C PRO A 76 6.51 4.79 -2.50
N TYR A 77 6.51 6.00 -1.93
CA TYR A 77 7.54 6.48 -1.02
C TYR A 77 7.17 6.25 0.46
N ASP A 78 5.93 6.52 0.83
CA ASP A 78 5.43 6.43 2.23
C ASP A 78 4.34 5.38 2.44
N GLY A 79 3.89 4.71 1.37
CA GLY A 79 2.88 3.67 1.43
C GLY A 79 1.47 4.23 1.48
N THR A 80 0.58 3.50 2.14
CA THR A 80 -0.85 3.81 2.18
C THR A 80 -1.24 4.50 3.49
N ARG A 81 -1.92 5.63 3.40
CA ARG A 81 -2.48 6.37 4.54
C ARG A 81 -3.92 6.79 4.31
N SER A 82 -4.72 6.83 5.37
CA SER A 82 -6.10 7.33 5.29
C SER A 82 -6.11 8.86 5.24
N LEU A 83 -6.86 9.45 4.31
CA LEU A 83 -7.08 10.90 4.17
C LEU A 83 -8.28 11.40 5.01
N ALA A 84 -8.36 10.97 6.28
CA ALA A 84 -9.41 11.31 7.26
C ALA A 84 -10.80 10.62 7.09
N LEU A 85 -11.49 10.52 8.23
CA LEU A 85 -12.89 10.09 8.45
C LEU A 85 -13.80 11.32 8.34
N LEU A 86 -14.29 11.69 7.16
CA LEU A 86 -15.18 12.85 7.06
C LEU A 86 -16.66 12.45 7.17
N LEU A 87 -17.32 13.17 8.09
CA LEU A 87 -18.66 13.10 8.69
C LEU A 87 -19.87 12.86 7.76
N ALA A 88 -19.67 12.79 6.45
CA ALA A 88 -20.72 12.67 5.44
C ALA A 88 -20.48 11.56 4.38
N GLY A 89 -19.41 10.76 4.53
CA GLY A 89 -19.03 9.69 3.61
C GLY A 89 -18.21 10.17 2.40
N ALA A 90 -17.50 9.27 1.74
CA ALA A 90 -16.49 9.60 0.71
C ALA A 90 -17.03 10.24 -0.60
N ARG A 91 -18.34 10.27 -0.85
CA ARG A 91 -18.88 10.72 -2.16
C ARG A 91 -18.64 12.21 -2.48
N PRO A 92 -18.91 13.18 -1.59
CA PRO A 92 -18.61 14.59 -1.84
C PRO A 92 -17.10 14.84 -1.99
N ASP A 93 -16.31 13.98 -1.38
CA ASP A 93 -14.85 14.11 -1.31
C ASP A 93 -14.16 13.70 -2.62
N ARG A 94 -14.76 12.78 -3.39
CA ARG A 94 -14.24 12.30 -4.69
C ARG A 94 -14.05 13.42 -5.73
N VAL A 95 -14.80 14.52 -5.62
CA VAL A 95 -14.76 15.63 -6.58
C VAL A 95 -13.79 16.74 -6.20
N ASN A 96 -13.33 16.83 -4.94
CA ASN A 96 -12.39 17.85 -4.47
C ASN A 96 -11.22 17.25 -3.69
N LEU A 97 -10.41 16.42 -4.38
CA LEU A 97 -9.24 15.79 -3.78
C LEU A 97 -8.23 16.79 -3.22
N ALA A 98 -8.03 17.93 -3.91
CA ALA A 98 -7.13 18.98 -3.46
C ALA A 98 -7.54 19.54 -2.09
N GLY A 99 -8.84 19.75 -1.87
CA GLY A 99 -9.40 20.26 -0.61
C GLY A 99 -9.20 19.33 0.58
N ILE A 100 -8.97 18.03 0.35
CA ILE A 100 -8.83 17.02 1.40
C ILE A 100 -7.38 16.67 1.64
N ILE A 101 -6.58 16.58 0.58
CA ILE A 101 -5.16 16.21 0.66
C ILE A 101 -4.35 17.34 1.29
N ARG A 102 -4.51 18.58 0.82
CA ARG A 102 -3.67 19.72 1.25
C ARG A 102 -3.74 20.00 2.76
N PRO A 103 -4.90 19.96 3.43
CA PRO A 103 -4.96 20.14 4.88
C PRO A 103 -4.23 19.04 5.68
N GLN A 104 -4.08 17.85 5.11
CA GLN A 104 -3.47 16.69 5.79
C GLN A 104 -2.00 16.51 5.46
N ILE A 105 -1.56 17.05 4.31
CA ILE A 105 -0.18 16.98 3.84
C ILE A 105 0.27 18.39 3.51
N SER A 106 0.80 19.08 4.52
CA SER A 106 1.12 20.52 4.48
C SER A 106 2.16 20.92 3.42
N THR A 107 2.94 19.96 2.94
CA THR A 107 3.91 20.16 1.86
C THR A 107 3.27 20.20 0.48
N VAL A 108 2.05 19.68 0.30
CA VAL A 108 1.35 19.66 -1.00
C VAL A 108 0.78 21.05 -1.30
N VAL A 109 1.22 21.63 -2.41
CA VAL A 109 0.74 22.93 -2.92
C VAL A 109 -0.34 22.78 -3.99
N ALA A 110 -0.29 21.71 -4.79
CA ALA A 110 -1.28 21.41 -5.81
C ALA A 110 -1.50 19.90 -5.97
N VAL A 111 -2.69 19.54 -6.48
CA VAL A 111 -3.08 18.16 -6.83
C VAL A 111 -3.61 18.19 -8.25
N HIS A 112 -2.93 17.48 -9.14
CA HIS A 112 -3.27 17.38 -10.55
C HIS A 112 -3.76 15.97 -10.88
N ALA A 113 -4.57 15.82 -11.92
CA ALA A 113 -4.83 14.49 -12.47
C ALA A 113 -3.54 13.96 -13.12
N LEU A 114 -3.19 12.71 -12.86
CA LEU A 114 -2.06 12.10 -13.55
C LEU A 114 -2.47 11.82 -15.00
N ALA A 115 -1.60 12.16 -15.95
CA ALA A 115 -1.86 11.89 -17.37
C ALA A 115 -1.93 10.38 -17.64
N ASP A 116 -2.89 9.98 -18.48
CA ASP A 116 -3.00 8.62 -18.96
C ASP A 116 -2.06 8.44 -20.15
N ASP A 117 -0.79 8.10 -19.87
CA ASP A 117 0.24 7.90 -20.89
C ASP A 117 0.59 6.42 -21.13
N GLY A 118 -0.13 5.47 -20.52
CA GLY A 118 0.11 4.06 -20.79
C GLY A 118 -0.39 3.06 -19.75
N ARG A 119 -0.06 1.79 -20.00
CA ARG A 119 -0.45 0.63 -19.17
C ARG A 119 0.48 0.49 -17.95
N PRO A 120 0.02 -0.15 -16.86
CA PRO A 120 0.90 -0.51 -15.74
C PRO A 120 2.07 -1.38 -16.22
N GLU A 121 3.20 -1.28 -15.53
CA GLU A 121 4.25 -2.29 -15.65
C GLU A 121 3.65 -3.67 -15.28
N ARG A 122 3.95 -4.67 -16.10
CA ARG A 122 3.44 -6.02 -15.87
C ARG A 122 4.30 -6.74 -14.84
N GLY A 123 3.69 -7.14 -13.74
CA GLY A 123 4.35 -7.90 -12.68
C GLY A 123 5.18 -7.03 -11.73
N GLY A 124 5.70 -7.63 -10.66
CA GLY A 124 6.49 -6.94 -9.63
C GLY A 124 5.76 -6.80 -8.29
N HIS A 125 6.41 -6.20 -7.30
CA HIS A 125 5.83 -5.90 -5.99
C HIS A 125 5.59 -4.41 -5.87
N LEU A 126 4.51 -4.01 -5.19
CA LEU A 126 4.28 -2.61 -4.87
C LEU A 126 5.27 -2.16 -3.80
N ARG A 127 6.04 -1.13 -4.09
CA ARG A 127 6.86 -0.46 -3.08
C ARG A 127 5.94 0.14 -2.02
N GLN A 128 6.15 -0.19 -0.74
CA GLN A 128 5.29 0.23 0.37
C GLN A 128 3.79 -0.11 0.20
N GLY A 129 3.47 -1.14 -0.60
CA GLY A 129 2.10 -1.47 -0.96
C GLY A 129 1.39 -2.46 -0.04
N CYS A 130 1.85 -2.66 1.20
CA CYS A 130 1.36 -3.73 2.08
C CYS A 130 -0.16 -3.74 2.27
N PHE A 131 -0.80 -2.56 2.32
CA PHE A 131 -2.26 -2.43 2.34
C PHE A 131 -2.91 -2.96 1.07
N ILE A 132 -2.50 -2.46 -0.09
CA ILE A 132 -3.09 -2.78 -1.39
C ILE A 132 -2.85 -4.25 -1.75
N ASP A 133 -1.66 -4.76 -1.46
CA ASP A 133 -1.31 -6.15 -1.72
C ASP A 133 -2.09 -7.13 -0.84
N SER A 134 -2.31 -6.76 0.43
CA SER A 134 -3.17 -7.53 1.33
C SER A 134 -4.63 -7.50 0.89
N LEU A 135 -5.13 -6.35 0.46
CA LEU A 135 -6.48 -6.23 -0.11
C LEU A 135 -6.65 -7.10 -1.35
N ALA A 136 -5.69 -7.04 -2.28
CA ALA A 136 -5.72 -7.87 -3.48
C ALA A 136 -5.64 -9.36 -3.16
N ALA A 137 -4.80 -9.76 -2.20
CA ALA A 137 -4.71 -11.14 -1.74
C ALA A 137 -6.02 -11.63 -1.12
N LEU A 138 -6.61 -10.84 -0.24
CA LEU A 138 -7.87 -11.19 0.42
C LEU A 138 -9.02 -11.34 -0.56
N ARG A 139 -9.10 -10.47 -1.58
CA ARG A 139 -10.08 -10.58 -2.65
C ARG A 139 -9.91 -11.84 -3.49
N ARG A 140 -8.67 -12.25 -3.77
CA ARG A 140 -8.42 -13.52 -4.46
C ARG A 140 -8.93 -14.70 -3.63
N GLU A 141 -8.66 -14.73 -2.33
CA GLU A 141 -9.18 -15.77 -1.44
C GLU A 141 -10.72 -15.78 -1.37
N ILE A 142 -11.35 -14.60 -1.32
CA ILE A 142 -12.82 -14.54 -1.38
C ILE A 142 -13.34 -15.09 -2.72
N ALA A 143 -12.69 -14.76 -3.82
CA ALA A 143 -13.08 -15.22 -5.15
C ALA A 143 -12.87 -16.73 -5.37
N THR A 144 -11.95 -17.38 -4.65
CA THR A 144 -11.81 -18.85 -4.71
C THR A 144 -13.00 -19.58 -4.06
N GLY A 145 -13.80 -18.88 -3.24
CA GLY A 145 -15.05 -19.40 -2.69
C GLY A 145 -14.87 -20.44 -1.58
N ALA A 146 -13.69 -20.52 -0.97
CA ALA A 146 -13.34 -21.52 0.03
C ALA A 146 -14.02 -21.27 1.39
N GLY A 147 -15.34 -21.47 1.48
CA GLY A 147 -16.09 -21.57 2.75
C GLY A 147 -15.70 -20.54 3.81
N ILE A 148 -15.41 -19.30 3.39
CA ILE A 148 -14.84 -18.28 4.26
C ILE A 148 -15.88 -17.91 5.31
N ARG A 149 -15.53 -18.15 6.57
CA ARG A 149 -16.35 -17.76 7.72
C ARG A 149 -16.07 -16.33 8.13
N ARG A 150 -14.80 -15.90 8.10
CA ARG A 150 -14.37 -14.53 8.41
C ARG A 150 -13.23 -14.11 7.49
N ALA A 151 -13.27 -12.86 7.04
CA ALA A 151 -12.20 -12.22 6.29
C ALA A 151 -12.08 -10.76 6.70
N ALA A 152 -10.85 -10.30 6.91
CA ALA A 152 -10.58 -8.90 7.26
C ALA A 152 -9.15 -8.52 6.90
N LEU A 153 -8.90 -7.23 6.71
CA LEU A 153 -7.56 -6.68 6.78
C LEU A 153 -7.21 -6.39 8.24
N LEU A 154 -6.02 -6.76 8.65
CA LEU A 154 -5.45 -6.39 9.95
C LEU A 154 -4.42 -5.29 9.71
N CYS A 155 -4.73 -4.06 10.12
CA CYS A 155 -3.78 -2.96 10.14
C CYS A 155 -3.18 -2.83 11.53
N TYR A 156 -1.86 -2.76 11.64
CA TYR A 156 -1.19 -2.60 12.93
C TYR A 156 0.04 -1.71 12.84
N TYR A 157 0.43 -1.17 14.00
CA TYR A 157 1.58 -0.31 14.17
C TYR A 157 2.58 -0.95 15.13
N THR A 158 3.84 -0.99 14.73
CA THR A 158 4.95 -1.49 15.55
C THR A 158 5.86 -0.34 15.95
N LEU A 159 6.38 -0.38 17.17
CA LEU A 159 7.50 0.45 17.59
C LEU A 159 8.77 -0.41 17.57
N GLY A 160 9.74 -0.05 16.73
CA GLY A 160 11.05 -0.70 16.64
C GLY A 160 12.14 0.34 16.38
N ASP A 161 13.27 0.25 17.07
CA ASP A 161 14.41 1.19 16.98
C ASP A 161 14.01 2.68 17.01
N GLY A 162 12.96 3.02 17.77
CA GLY A 162 12.42 4.38 17.86
C GLY A 162 11.55 4.82 16.67
N MET A 163 11.39 3.99 15.63
CA MET A 163 10.53 4.27 14.48
C MET A 163 9.19 3.53 14.58
N LYS A 164 8.11 4.26 14.28
CA LYS A 164 6.77 3.70 14.15
C LYS A 164 6.56 3.19 12.73
N GLY A 165 6.47 1.87 12.57
CA GLY A 165 6.12 1.22 11.30
C GLY A 165 4.63 0.91 11.24
N ALA A 166 3.97 1.20 10.12
CA ALA A 166 2.62 0.73 9.84
C ALA A 166 2.68 -0.50 8.93
N HIS A 167 1.87 -1.51 9.21
CA HIS A 167 1.75 -2.70 8.36
C HIS A 167 0.30 -3.13 8.19
N THR A 168 0.00 -3.79 7.08
CA THR A 168 -1.30 -4.40 6.83
C THR A 168 -1.10 -5.80 6.30
N VAL A 169 -1.91 -6.73 6.80
CA VAL A 169 -1.96 -8.13 6.36
C VAL A 169 -3.42 -8.55 6.16
N ALA A 170 -3.65 -9.59 5.36
CA ALA A 170 -4.97 -10.18 5.17
C ALA A 170 -5.18 -11.35 6.13
N PHE A 171 -6.33 -11.40 6.79
CA PHE A 171 -6.74 -12.52 7.64
C PHE A 171 -7.91 -13.27 7.00
N VAL A 172 -7.81 -14.60 6.99
CA VAL A 172 -8.85 -15.50 6.49
C VAL A 172 -9.08 -16.60 7.51
N GLU A 173 -10.35 -16.91 7.75
CA GLU A 173 -10.79 -18.04 8.56
C GLU A 173 -11.87 -18.81 7.81
N THR A 174 -11.66 -20.12 7.69
CA THR A 174 -12.57 -21.09 7.10
C THR A 174 -13.19 -21.96 8.21
N ALA A 175 -13.85 -23.06 7.86
CA ALA A 175 -14.33 -24.04 8.85
C ALA A 175 -13.19 -24.77 9.57
N THR A 176 -12.07 -24.98 8.88
CA THR A 176 -10.94 -25.81 9.34
C THR A 176 -9.71 -24.98 9.71
N ASP A 177 -9.49 -23.88 9.02
CA ASP A 177 -8.21 -23.18 9.01
C ASP A 177 -8.34 -21.70 9.35
N ARG A 178 -7.25 -21.15 9.87
CA ARG A 178 -7.09 -19.72 10.15
C ARG A 178 -5.68 -19.32 9.78
N PHE A 179 -5.56 -18.35 8.89
CA PHE A 179 -4.27 -17.94 8.39
C PHE A 179 -4.22 -16.45 8.07
N VAL A 180 -2.99 -15.94 8.05
CA VAL A 180 -2.66 -14.59 7.67
C VAL A 180 -1.83 -14.61 6.40
N ILE A 181 -2.20 -13.82 5.41
CA ILE A 181 -1.42 -13.58 4.20
C ILE A 181 -0.71 -12.24 4.35
N ASP A 182 0.62 -12.29 4.44
CA ASP A 182 1.49 -11.12 4.39
C ASP A 182 2.15 -11.01 3.02
N ALA A 183 1.41 -10.44 2.07
CA ALA A 183 1.81 -10.32 0.67
C ALA A 183 3.09 -9.50 0.44
N SER A 184 3.55 -8.76 1.46
CA SER A 184 4.80 -7.99 1.40
C SER A 184 6.04 -8.83 1.70
N ARG A 185 5.89 -9.99 2.37
CA ARG A 185 7.03 -10.78 2.87
C ARG A 185 7.08 -12.19 2.31
N SER A 186 5.93 -12.83 2.13
CA SER A 186 5.87 -14.24 1.76
C SER A 186 4.63 -14.54 0.92
N ALA A 187 4.80 -15.46 -0.03
CA ALA A 187 3.67 -16.04 -0.74
C ALA A 187 2.93 -17.08 0.10
N ALA A 188 3.61 -17.71 1.08
CA ALA A 188 3.01 -18.72 1.94
C ALA A 188 2.19 -18.09 3.08
N PRO A 189 0.94 -18.54 3.29
CA PRO A 189 0.14 -18.15 4.45
C PRO A 189 0.79 -18.54 5.78
N ILE A 190 0.55 -17.72 6.81
CA ILE A 190 0.97 -17.96 8.19
C ILE A 190 -0.22 -18.52 8.95
N GLU A 191 -0.15 -19.79 9.37
CA GLU A 191 -1.19 -20.39 10.22
C GLU A 191 -1.23 -19.73 11.59
N VAL A 192 -2.44 -19.52 12.12
CA VAL A 192 -2.65 -18.87 13.41
C VAL A 192 -3.59 -19.66 14.31
N ALA A 193 -3.18 -19.90 15.55
CA ALA A 193 -4.00 -20.58 16.54
C ALA A 193 -5.24 -19.76 16.89
N GLU A 194 -6.37 -20.43 17.14
CA GLU A 194 -7.67 -19.80 17.43
C GLU A 194 -7.59 -18.72 18.52
N GLY A 195 -6.90 -19.01 19.62
CA GLY A 195 -6.75 -18.08 20.75
C GLY A 195 -6.09 -16.75 20.39
N ARG A 196 -5.29 -16.70 19.31
CA ARG A 196 -4.63 -15.47 18.84
C ARG A 196 -5.56 -14.58 18.01
N THR A 197 -6.66 -15.10 17.49
CA THR A 197 -7.59 -14.37 16.60
C THR A 197 -8.69 -13.60 17.32
N ARG A 198 -8.68 -13.65 18.67
CA ARG A 198 -9.71 -13.03 19.53
C ARG A 198 -9.69 -11.50 19.52
N SER A 199 -8.54 -10.90 19.28
CA SER A 199 -8.39 -9.44 19.17
C SER A 199 -7.40 -9.09 18.05
N ALA A 200 -7.56 -7.91 17.45
CA ALA A 200 -6.63 -7.42 16.44
C ALA A 200 -5.20 -7.35 16.98
N ARG A 201 -5.05 -6.90 18.23
CA ARG A 201 -3.75 -6.77 18.90
C ARG A 201 -3.09 -8.11 19.16
N SER A 202 -3.83 -9.11 19.63
CA SER A 202 -3.30 -10.46 19.88
C SER A 202 -2.85 -11.13 18.59
N LEU A 203 -3.60 -10.96 17.50
CA LEU A 203 -3.19 -11.50 16.20
C LEU A 203 -1.98 -10.75 15.67
N ALA A 204 -2.00 -9.42 15.69
CA ALA A 204 -0.88 -8.59 15.25
C ALA A 204 0.40 -8.97 16.00
N ALA A 205 0.35 -9.17 17.32
CA ALA A 205 1.51 -9.60 18.09
C ALA A 205 2.02 -11.00 17.72
N ALA A 206 1.16 -11.88 17.20
CA ALA A 206 1.56 -13.21 16.75
C ALA A 206 2.19 -13.21 15.35
N VAL A 207 1.85 -12.23 14.50
CA VAL A 207 2.32 -12.16 13.10
C VAL A 207 3.28 -11.02 12.82
N ALA A 208 3.49 -10.11 13.77
CA ALA A 208 4.50 -9.06 13.67
C ALA A 208 5.87 -9.68 13.97
N PRO A 209 6.78 -9.75 12.98
CA PRO A 209 8.11 -10.29 13.19
C PRO A 209 9.04 -9.32 13.94
N TRP A 210 8.64 -8.06 14.13
CA TRP A 210 9.48 -7.06 14.76
C TRP A 210 8.68 -6.07 15.61
N GLY A 211 9.35 -5.59 16.66
CA GLY A 211 8.88 -4.51 17.51
C GLY A 211 7.67 -4.85 18.36
N GLN A 212 7.35 -3.92 19.25
CA GLN A 212 6.15 -4.01 20.06
C GLN A 212 4.95 -3.49 19.27
N VAL A 213 3.89 -4.29 19.17
CA VAL A 213 2.61 -3.81 18.62
C VAL A 213 2.00 -2.77 19.56
N THR A 214 1.94 -1.52 19.08
CA THR A 214 1.41 -0.37 19.82
C THR A 214 -0.09 -0.21 19.60
N SER A 215 -0.58 -0.51 18.40
CA SER A 215 -1.99 -0.45 18.04
C SER A 215 -2.29 -1.43 16.91
N ALA A 216 -3.50 -1.98 16.88
CA ALA A 216 -3.97 -2.84 15.81
C ALA A 216 -5.48 -2.69 15.66
N ARG A 217 -5.98 -2.77 14.41
CA ARG A 217 -7.41 -2.69 14.12
C ARG A 217 -7.78 -3.59 12.95
N TRP A 218 -9.01 -4.08 13.00
CA TRP A 218 -9.64 -4.77 11.88
C TRP A 218 -10.26 -3.77 10.91
N LEU A 219 -10.05 -3.97 9.62
CA LEU A 219 -10.86 -3.38 8.57
C LEU A 219 -11.64 -4.51 7.89
N PRO A 220 -12.98 -4.52 7.99
CA PRO A 220 -13.77 -5.56 7.35
C PRO A 220 -13.60 -5.50 5.82
N VAL A 221 -14.02 -6.55 5.12
CA VAL A 221 -14.12 -6.55 3.66
C VAL A 221 -15.58 -6.38 3.25
N ILE A 222 -15.81 -5.48 2.30
CA ILE A 222 -17.10 -5.34 1.61
C ILE A 222 -16.87 -5.70 0.16
N GLU A 223 -17.56 -6.74 -0.33
CA GLU A 223 -17.60 -7.11 -1.74
C GLU A 223 -19.02 -6.92 -2.25
N ASP A 224 -19.19 -6.25 -3.39
CA ASP A 224 -20.49 -5.99 -4.02
C ASP A 224 -21.56 -5.35 -3.10
N GLY A 225 -21.11 -4.60 -2.09
CA GLY A 225 -22.00 -3.96 -1.10
C GLY A 225 -22.44 -4.89 0.03
N GLU A 226 -22.09 -6.18 -0.04
CA GLU A 226 -22.33 -7.14 1.02
C GLU A 226 -21.12 -7.20 1.97
N ARG A 227 -21.40 -7.14 3.28
CA ARG A 227 -20.37 -7.35 4.29
C ARG A 227 -20.11 -8.84 4.40
N VAL A 228 -18.91 -9.27 4.01
CA VAL A 228 -18.40 -10.59 4.43
C VAL A 228 -18.38 -10.59 5.96
N PRO A 229 -18.84 -11.66 6.65
CA PRO A 229 -18.94 -11.65 8.10
C PRO A 229 -17.63 -11.21 8.74
N ALA A 230 -17.68 -10.04 9.36
CA ALA A 230 -16.50 -9.42 9.94
C ALA A 230 -16.01 -10.25 11.12
N ALA A 231 -14.72 -10.14 11.43
CA ALA A 231 -14.21 -10.47 12.74
C ALA A 231 -15.00 -9.71 13.81
N VAL A 232 -15.86 -10.42 14.53
CA VAL A 232 -16.67 -9.85 15.61
C VAL A 232 -15.72 -9.27 16.66
N GLY A 233 -15.78 -7.95 16.83
CA GLY A 233 -14.88 -7.18 17.72
C GLY A 233 -14.54 -5.80 17.16
N VAL A 234 -15.52 -5.03 16.69
CA VAL A 234 -15.33 -3.63 16.28
C VAL A 234 -15.59 -2.73 17.48
N ALA A 235 -14.66 -2.67 18.42
CA ALA A 235 -14.52 -1.56 19.36
C ALA A 235 -13.19 -1.68 20.11
N GLU A 236 -12.15 -1.01 19.62
CA GLU A 236 -11.10 -0.47 20.49
C GLU A 236 -10.51 0.75 19.77
N CYS A 237 -11.23 1.88 19.93
CA CYS A 237 -10.64 3.19 19.77
C CYS A 237 -9.77 3.44 21.01
N ASP A 238 -8.53 2.94 21.02
CA ASP A 238 -7.51 3.48 21.92
C ASP A 238 -7.04 4.81 21.34
N GLY A 239 -7.85 5.85 21.59
CA GLY A 239 -7.42 7.22 21.48
C GLY A 239 -6.53 7.57 22.66
N ARG A 240 -5.22 7.63 22.42
CA ARG A 240 -4.28 8.51 23.12
C ARG A 240 -3.21 8.96 22.15
#